data_AF-A0A957UFF0-F1
#
_entry.id   AF-A0A957UFF0-F1
#
_cell.length_a   1.000
_cell.length_b   1.000
_cell.length_c   1.000
_cell.angle_alpha   90.00
_cell.angle_beta   90.00
_cell.angle_gamma   90.00
#
_symmetry.space_group_name_H-M   'P 1'
#
loop_
_entity.id
_entity.type
_entity.pdbx_description
1 polymer ?
#
loop_
_entity_poly.entity_id
_entity_poly.type
_entity_poly.pdbx_seq_one_letter_code
_entity_poly.pdbx_strand_id
1 'polypeptide(L)'
;MPSASEQRTGYGPANPWGDDPREDSVVWDYDDEATAPFRRPGATTAPPPPPVTPAPRVDARTLAVQRSLDRALDEWWRRGVLPSNELLRDGLLVLEAGHDLDESQRTLLLRTALARRRGMLTALRYQTDPERTAVLLHEALLDPTRPLELGELQRLAQNDEQSAQWEPPLA
;
A
#
# COMPACT_ATOMS: atom_id res chain seq x y z
N MET A 1 -58.93 5.08 34.45
CA MET A 1 -59.76 5.83 33.48
C MET A 1 -59.85 7.27 33.95
N PRO A 2 -59.67 8.31 33.12
CA PRO A 2 -59.49 8.36 31.65
C PRO A 2 -58.04 8.77 31.26
N SER A 3 -57.43 8.40 30.13
CA SER A 3 -57.76 8.46 28.69
C SER A 3 -57.39 9.77 28.00
N ALA A 4 -56.50 9.60 27.00
CA ALA A 4 -56.43 10.27 25.69
C ALA A 4 -56.03 11.77 25.68
N SER A 5 -55.39 12.36 24.67
CA SER A 5 -55.13 11.97 23.26
C SER A 5 -54.12 12.97 22.66
N GLU A 6 -53.80 12.77 21.38
CA GLU A 6 -53.15 13.67 20.39
C GLU A 6 -51.73 13.21 20.02
N GLN A 7 -51.54 12.38 18.99
CA GLN A 7 -51.78 12.52 17.53
C GLN A 7 -50.93 13.59 16.84
N ARG A 8 -50.59 13.26 15.58
CA ARG A 8 -49.95 14.04 14.49
C ARG A 8 -48.41 14.00 14.46
N THR A 9 -47.74 13.70 13.36
CA THR A 9 -48.15 13.35 11.97
C THR A 9 -46.96 12.65 11.34
N GLY A 10 -47.21 11.61 10.53
CA GLY A 10 -46.20 11.08 9.62
C GLY A 10 -45.83 12.11 8.56
N TYR A 11 -44.53 12.23 8.31
CA TYR A 11 -43.95 12.76 7.07
C TYR A 11 -42.62 12.03 6.90
N GLY A 12 -42.54 11.14 5.91
CA GLY A 12 -41.27 10.60 5.45
C GLY A 12 -40.48 11.64 4.65
N PRO A 13 -39.20 11.36 4.41
CA PRO A 13 -38.79 11.33 3.01
C PRO A 13 -38.09 10.03 2.62
N ALA A 14 -38.60 9.46 1.53
CA ALA A 14 -37.93 8.73 0.46
C ALA A 14 -36.78 7.77 0.82
N ASN A 15 -37.07 6.47 0.75
CA ASN A 15 -36.07 5.50 0.34
C ASN A 15 -35.51 5.90 -1.04
N PRO A 16 -34.18 5.97 -1.22
CA PRO A 16 -33.55 6.28 -2.51
C PRO A 16 -33.54 5.09 -3.48
N TRP A 17 -34.17 3.98 -3.11
CA TRP A 17 -34.35 2.79 -3.95
C TRP A 17 -35.85 2.64 -4.19
N GLY A 18 -36.36 3.44 -5.13
CA GLY A 18 -37.71 3.28 -5.63
C GLY A 18 -37.84 1.93 -6.32
N ASP A 19 -38.76 1.10 -5.84
CA ASP A 19 -39.40 0.08 -6.66
C ASP A 19 -40.11 0.80 -7.80
N ASP A 20 -39.51 0.76 -8.99
CA ASP A 20 -40.18 1.11 -10.24
C ASP A 20 -40.70 -0.19 -10.89
N PRO A 21 -42.03 -0.44 -10.88
CA PRO A 21 -42.59 -1.66 -11.44
C PRO A 21 -42.97 -1.42 -12.90
N ARG A 22 -41.98 -1.16 -13.77
CA ARG A 22 -42.15 -1.16 -15.24
C ARG A 22 -40.81 -1.44 -15.92
N GLU A 23 -40.42 -2.71 -15.97
CA GLU A 23 -39.50 -3.16 -17.00
C GLU A 23 -40.19 -4.22 -17.85
N ASP A 24 -40.38 -3.81 -19.11
CA ASP A 24 -40.96 -4.56 -20.18
C ASP A 24 -40.32 -5.95 -20.29
N SER A 25 -41.19 -6.94 -20.31
CA SER A 25 -40.92 -8.29 -20.79
C SER A 25 -40.38 -8.22 -22.22
N VAL A 26 -39.06 -8.23 -22.38
CA VAL A 26 -38.43 -8.52 -23.67
C VAL A 26 -38.63 -10.01 -23.94
N VAL A 27 -39.70 -10.30 -24.66
CA VAL A 27 -39.95 -11.61 -25.28
C VAL A 27 -38.95 -11.75 -26.41
N TRP A 28 -37.97 -12.63 -26.24
CA TRP A 28 -37.14 -13.10 -27.35
C TRP A 28 -37.97 -14.09 -28.15
N ASP A 29 -38.49 -13.62 -29.29
CA ASP A 29 -39.11 -14.48 -30.31
C ASP A 29 -37.99 -15.39 -30.87
N TYR A 30 -38.01 -16.66 -30.48
CA TYR A 30 -37.17 -17.68 -31.07
C TYR A 30 -37.87 -18.14 -32.36
N ASP A 31 -37.45 -17.57 -33.49
CA ASP A 31 -37.78 -18.11 -34.80
C ASP A 31 -37.22 -19.53 -34.91
N ASP A 32 -38.16 -20.48 -34.98
CA ASP A 32 -37.98 -21.90 -35.26
C ASP A 32 -37.94 -22.09 -36.78
N GLU A 33 -36.75 -22.05 -37.39
CA GLU A 33 -36.53 -22.70 -38.68
C GLU A 33 -35.04 -22.98 -38.96
N ALA A 34 -34.63 -24.25 -38.82
CA ALA A 34 -33.75 -24.98 -39.76
C ALA A 34 -33.12 -26.21 -39.07
N THR A 35 -33.88 -27.30 -39.03
CA THR A 35 -33.28 -28.63 -38.83
C THR A 35 -32.60 -29.05 -40.14
N ALA A 36 -31.30 -28.79 -40.26
CA ALA A 36 -30.45 -29.37 -41.30
C ALA A 36 -29.27 -30.12 -40.67
N PRO A 37 -29.02 -31.41 -41.02
CA PRO A 37 -27.92 -32.16 -40.47
C PRO A 37 -26.59 -31.63 -41.04
N PHE A 38 -25.88 -30.81 -40.26
CA PHE A 38 -24.52 -30.39 -40.59
C PHE A 38 -23.56 -31.57 -40.47
N ARG A 39 -23.22 -32.12 -41.63
CA ARG A 39 -22.12 -33.07 -41.86
C ARG A 39 -20.80 -32.37 -41.50
N ARG A 40 -20.12 -32.78 -40.42
CA ARG A 40 -18.81 -32.24 -40.01
C ARG A 40 -17.73 -32.52 -41.08
N PRO A 41 -17.11 -31.50 -41.70
CA PRO A 41 -15.88 -31.66 -42.46
C PRO A 41 -14.70 -31.24 -41.58
N GLY A 42 -13.76 -32.17 -41.32
CA GLY A 42 -12.38 -31.87 -40.94
C GLY A 42 -12.15 -31.25 -39.55
N ALA A 43 -11.34 -31.91 -38.73
CA ALA A 43 -10.76 -31.30 -37.54
C ALA A 43 -9.81 -30.16 -37.96
N THR A 44 -10.28 -28.91 -37.93
CA THR A 44 -9.41 -27.74 -37.95
C THR A 44 -8.79 -27.60 -36.56
N THR A 45 -7.51 -27.93 -36.46
CA THR A 45 -6.68 -27.67 -35.28
C THR A 45 -6.80 -26.20 -34.89
N ALA A 46 -7.38 -25.91 -33.72
CA ALA A 46 -7.41 -24.57 -33.17
C ALA A 46 -5.97 -24.03 -33.05
N PRO A 47 -5.70 -22.76 -33.41
CA PRO A 47 -4.39 -22.17 -33.18
C PRO A 47 -4.08 -22.25 -31.68
N PRO A 48 -2.82 -22.56 -31.30
CA PRO A 48 -2.45 -22.60 -29.90
C PRO A 48 -2.75 -21.23 -29.26
N PRO A 49 -3.25 -21.19 -28.02
CA PRO A 49 -3.43 -19.92 -27.33
C PRO A 49 -2.10 -19.16 -27.32
N PRO A 50 -2.11 -17.81 -27.43
CA PRO A 50 -0.89 -17.03 -27.32
C PRO A 50 -0.18 -17.42 -26.02
N PRO A 51 1.16 -17.45 -26.00
CA PRO A 51 1.89 -17.74 -24.77
C PRO A 51 1.41 -16.76 -23.71
N VAL A 52 0.75 -17.30 -22.68
CA VAL A 52 0.35 -16.53 -21.51
C VAL A 52 1.65 -16.21 -20.81
N THR A 53 2.23 -15.04 -21.08
CA THR A 53 3.39 -14.56 -20.34
C THR A 53 2.96 -14.53 -18.88
N PRO A 54 3.55 -15.34 -17.98
CA PRO A 54 3.17 -15.28 -16.58
C PRO A 54 3.44 -13.86 -16.10
N ALA A 55 2.42 -13.24 -15.50
CA ALA A 55 2.59 -11.95 -14.83
C ALA A 55 3.81 -12.03 -13.90
N PRO A 56 4.60 -10.95 -13.77
CA PRO A 56 5.74 -10.95 -12.88
C PRO A 56 5.25 -11.38 -11.49
N ARG A 57 5.73 -12.53 -11.03
CA ARG A 57 5.38 -13.04 -9.70
C ARG A 57 6.04 -12.12 -8.71
N VAL A 58 5.28 -11.18 -8.16
CA VAL A 58 5.71 -10.43 -6.98
C VAL A 58 6.02 -11.48 -5.90
N ASP A 59 7.23 -11.44 -5.36
CA ASP A 59 7.70 -12.43 -4.40
C ASP A 59 6.74 -12.44 -3.18
N ALA A 60 6.24 -13.63 -2.84
CA ALA A 60 5.33 -13.82 -1.70
C ALA A 60 5.96 -13.33 -0.40
N ARG A 61 7.30 -13.39 -0.28
CA ARG A 61 8.04 -12.84 0.85
C ARG A 61 7.94 -11.31 0.88
N THR A 62 8.15 -10.65 -0.24
CA THR A 62 8.04 -9.18 -0.35
C THR A 62 6.65 -8.70 0.07
N LEU A 63 5.59 -9.35 -0.41
CA LEU A 63 4.21 -9.04 -0.01
C LEU A 63 3.94 -9.30 1.48
N ALA A 64 4.61 -10.26 2.10
CA ALA A 64 4.49 -10.52 3.53
C ALA A 64 5.18 -9.42 4.36
N VAL A 65 6.34 -8.94 3.91
CA VAL A 65 7.07 -7.84 4.55
C VAL A 65 6.29 -6.53 4.42
N GLN A 66 5.79 -6.18 3.24
CA GLN A 66 4.97 -4.98 3.03
C GLN A 66 3.76 -4.96 3.97
N ARG A 67 2.97 -6.05 4.02
CA ARG A 67 1.83 -6.15 4.95
C ARG A 67 2.23 -6.05 6.43
N SER A 68 3.43 -6.52 6.78
CA SER A 68 3.94 -6.42 8.15
C SER A 68 4.35 -4.99 8.48
N LEU A 69 4.93 -4.27 7.51
CA LEU A 69 5.24 -2.84 7.63
C LEU A 69 3.98 -1.99 7.71
N ASP A 70 2.92 -2.30 6.95
CA ASP A 70 1.64 -1.60 7.04
C ASP A 70 1.02 -1.71 8.44
N ARG A 71 1.03 -2.92 9.02
CA ARG A 71 0.59 -3.12 10.40
C ARG A 71 1.47 -2.36 11.40
N ALA A 72 2.78 -2.30 11.15
CA ALA A 72 3.71 -1.56 12.00
C ALA A 72 3.53 -0.04 11.88
N LEU A 73 3.12 0.46 10.71
CA LEU A 73 2.73 1.86 10.49
C LEU A 73 1.50 2.20 11.33
N ASP A 74 0.44 1.39 11.26
CA ASP A 74 -0.77 1.58 12.07
C ASP A 74 -0.47 1.56 13.57
N GLU A 75 0.45 0.71 13.96
CA GLU A 75 0.88 0.53 15.33
C GLU A 75 1.71 1.73 15.84
N TRP A 76 2.64 2.20 15.02
CA TRP A 76 3.42 3.40 15.27
C TRP A 76 2.53 4.64 15.36
N TRP A 77 1.57 4.82 14.44
CA TRP A 77 0.64 5.95 14.51
C TRP A 77 -0.22 5.94 15.77
N ARG A 78 -0.67 4.77 16.23
CA ARG A 78 -1.54 4.67 17.41
C ARG A 78 -0.80 4.79 18.73
N ARG A 79 0.39 4.19 18.82
CA ARG A 79 1.07 3.97 20.12
C ARG A 79 2.53 4.44 20.14
N GLY A 80 3.05 4.96 19.03
CA GLY A 80 4.46 5.35 18.90
C GLY A 80 5.44 4.17 18.90
N VAL A 81 4.95 2.94 18.75
CA VAL A 81 5.79 1.73 18.82
C VAL A 81 6.48 1.48 17.48
N LEU A 82 7.81 1.44 17.49
CA LEU A 82 8.61 1.17 16.29
C LEU A 82 8.69 -0.33 15.94
N PRO A 83 8.78 -0.69 14.64
CA PRO A 83 9.04 -2.04 14.15
C PRO A 83 10.17 -2.77 14.88
N SER A 84 10.09 -4.11 14.95
CA SER A 84 11.15 -4.95 15.50
C SER A 84 12.44 -4.89 14.67
N ASN A 85 13.57 -5.35 15.23
CA ASN A 85 14.84 -5.45 14.50
C ASN A 85 14.74 -6.41 13.30
N GLU A 86 13.94 -7.46 13.43
CA GLU A 86 13.73 -8.45 12.37
C GLU A 86 12.96 -7.82 11.21
N LEU A 87 11.87 -7.10 11.50
CA LEU A 87 11.10 -6.42 10.48
C LEU A 87 11.88 -5.28 9.82
N LEU A 88 12.70 -4.55 10.58
CA LEU A 88 13.66 -3.59 10.02
C LEU A 88 14.61 -4.28 9.04
N ARG A 89 15.25 -5.40 9.45
CA ARG A 89 16.17 -6.15 8.61
C ARG A 89 15.50 -6.65 7.34
N ASP A 90 14.33 -7.28 7.46
CA ASP A 90 13.61 -7.81 6.30
C ASP A 90 13.17 -6.69 5.35
N GLY A 91 12.71 -5.55 5.88
CA GLY A 91 12.36 -4.37 5.06
C GLY A 91 13.56 -3.81 4.28
N LEU A 92 14.72 -3.71 4.92
CA LEU A 92 15.95 -3.27 4.25
C LEU A 92 16.41 -4.28 3.18
N LEU A 93 16.30 -5.58 3.44
CA LEU A 93 16.63 -6.61 2.44
C LEU A 93 15.71 -6.57 1.22
N VAL A 94 14.43 -6.24 1.41
CA VAL A 94 13.48 -6.04 0.29
C VAL A 94 13.94 -4.88 -0.60
N LEU A 95 14.34 -3.76 0.00
CA LEU A 95 14.89 -2.61 -0.74
C LEU A 95 16.21 -2.96 -1.45
N GLU A 96 17.12 -3.67 -0.79
CA GLU A 96 18.40 -4.12 -1.37
C GLU A 96 18.21 -5.11 -2.53
N ALA A 97 17.14 -5.91 -2.50
CA ALA A 97 16.76 -6.80 -3.59
C ALA A 97 16.14 -6.05 -4.80
N GLY A 98 15.99 -4.73 -4.73
CA GLY A 98 15.43 -3.91 -5.80
C GLY A 98 13.90 -3.91 -5.85
N HIS A 99 13.24 -4.35 -4.77
CA HIS A 99 11.79 -4.23 -4.65
C HIS A 99 11.41 -2.88 -4.05
N ASP A 100 10.28 -2.34 -4.51
CA ASP A 100 9.75 -1.10 -3.97
C ASP A 100 9.00 -1.30 -2.66
N LEU A 101 9.19 -0.34 -1.78
CA LEU A 101 8.33 -0.06 -0.62
C LEU A 101 7.76 1.33 -0.84
N ASP A 102 6.57 1.61 -0.32
CA ASP A 102 6.05 2.98 -0.43
C ASP A 102 6.85 3.96 0.46
N GLU A 103 6.59 5.25 0.26
CA GLU A 103 7.28 6.32 0.99
C GLU A 103 7.06 6.23 2.51
N SER A 104 5.85 5.86 2.95
CA SER A 104 5.54 5.73 4.38
C SER A 104 6.31 4.58 5.02
N GLN A 105 6.42 3.44 4.33
CA GLN A 105 7.20 2.28 4.75
C GLN A 105 8.70 2.61 4.80
N ARG A 106 9.24 3.30 3.78
CA ARG A 106 10.65 3.77 3.77
C ARG A 106 10.93 4.74 4.91
N THR A 107 10.02 5.69 5.15
CA THR A 107 10.09 6.65 6.27
C THR A 107 10.11 5.93 7.61
N LEU A 108 9.23 4.95 7.82
CA LEU A 108 9.18 4.16 9.06
C LEU A 108 10.46 3.35 9.27
N LEU A 109 11.00 2.75 8.20
CA LEU A 109 12.26 2.02 8.24
C LEU A 109 13.42 2.94 8.63
N LEU A 110 13.53 4.14 8.04
CA LEU A 110 14.56 5.10 8.40
C LEU A 110 14.43 5.55 9.86
N ARG A 111 13.22 5.93 10.30
CA ARG A 111 12.98 6.29 11.72
C ARG A 111 13.40 5.16 12.66
N THR A 112 13.09 3.92 12.31
CA THR A 112 13.49 2.74 13.11
C THR A 112 15.00 2.52 13.09
N ALA A 113 15.63 2.65 11.92
CA ALA A 113 17.07 2.51 11.74
C ALA A 113 17.84 3.53 12.58
N LEU A 114 17.37 4.79 12.58
CA LEU A 114 17.91 5.87 13.41
C LEU A 114 17.76 5.52 14.88
N ALA A 115 16.54 5.30 15.38
CA ALA A 115 16.29 5.00 16.80
C ALA A 115 17.12 3.81 17.33
N ARG A 116 17.33 2.78 16.49
CA ARG A 116 18.05 1.56 16.86
C ARG A 116 19.54 1.56 16.51
N ARG A 117 20.02 2.60 15.80
CA ARG A 117 21.39 2.72 15.26
C ARG A 117 21.82 1.51 14.43
N ARG A 118 20.91 1.01 13.57
CA ARG A 118 21.15 -0.17 12.72
C ARG A 118 20.63 0.05 11.32
N GLY A 119 21.46 -0.24 10.32
CA GLY A 119 21.07 -0.12 8.92
C GLY A 119 20.77 1.31 8.47
N MET A 120 21.29 2.34 9.16
CA MET A 120 21.00 3.74 8.88
C MET A 120 21.39 4.14 7.45
N LEU A 121 22.59 3.76 6.99
CA LEU A 121 23.05 4.04 5.62
C LEU A 121 22.16 3.37 4.57
N THR A 122 21.85 2.08 4.76
CA THR A 122 20.95 1.38 3.85
C THR A 122 19.58 2.07 3.82
N ALA A 123 19.01 2.41 4.98
CA ALA A 123 17.72 3.09 5.04
C ALA A 123 17.75 4.47 4.37
N LEU A 124 18.81 5.25 4.55
CA LEU A 124 18.99 6.57 3.93
C LEU A 124 19.07 6.48 2.41
N ARG A 125 19.89 5.55 1.89
CA ARG A 125 20.09 5.37 0.45
C ARG A 125 18.79 5.13 -0.33
N TYR A 126 17.78 4.56 0.32
CA TYR A 126 16.49 4.24 -0.29
C TYR A 126 15.40 5.29 -0.04
N GLN A 127 15.70 6.42 0.62
CA GLN A 127 14.73 7.51 0.71
C GLN A 127 14.57 8.20 -0.63
N THR A 128 13.34 8.67 -0.89
CA THR A 128 12.98 9.37 -2.12
C THR A 128 12.55 10.82 -1.89
N ASP A 129 12.29 11.20 -0.63
CA ASP A 129 11.90 12.54 -0.20
C ASP A 129 13.01 13.16 0.67
N PRO A 130 13.82 14.09 0.13
CA PRO A 130 14.96 14.67 0.86
C PRO A 130 14.52 15.58 2.01
N GLU A 131 13.40 16.30 1.88
CA GLU A 131 12.87 17.18 2.93
C GLU A 131 12.44 16.35 4.14
N ARG A 132 11.69 15.28 3.88
CA ARG A 132 11.28 14.34 4.93
C ARG A 132 12.47 13.66 5.58
N THR A 133 13.48 13.31 4.80
CA THR A 133 14.73 12.71 5.31
C THR A 133 15.45 13.68 6.25
N ALA A 134 15.57 14.95 5.87
CA ALA A 134 16.18 15.98 6.72
C ALA A 134 15.42 16.16 8.04
N VAL A 135 14.08 16.16 8.01
CA VAL A 135 13.25 16.22 9.22
C VAL A 135 13.51 15.01 10.13
N LEU A 136 13.57 13.80 9.58
CA LEU A 136 13.86 12.59 10.39
C LEU A 136 15.25 12.61 11.03
N LEU A 137 16.26 13.10 10.32
CA LEU A 137 17.60 13.27 10.87
C LEU A 137 17.62 14.34 11.96
N HIS A 138 16.89 15.44 11.77
CA HIS A 138 16.73 16.48 12.79
C HIS A 138 16.02 15.96 14.04
N GLU A 139 14.93 15.19 13.89
CA GLU A 139 14.24 14.52 14.99
C GLU A 139 15.22 13.61 15.76
N ALA A 140 16.04 12.82 15.06
CA ALA A 140 17.01 11.93 15.68
C ALA A 140 18.13 12.68 16.41
N LEU A 141 18.55 13.85 15.92
CA LEU A 141 19.52 14.72 16.59
C LEU A 141 18.97 15.31 17.89
N LEU A 142 17.67 15.62 17.90
CA LEU A 142 16.98 16.23 19.04
C LEU A 142 16.33 15.22 19.99
N ASP A 143 16.46 13.92 19.75
CA ASP A 143 15.92 12.88 20.63
C ASP A 143 16.54 13.01 22.05
N PRO A 144 15.73 13.29 23.10
CA PRO A 144 16.25 13.53 24.44
C PRO A 144 16.79 12.27 25.12
N THR A 145 16.39 11.09 24.66
CA THR A 145 16.80 9.81 25.25
C THR A 145 18.07 9.29 24.60
N ARG A 146 18.21 9.48 23.29
CA ARG A 146 19.33 8.96 22.51
C ARG A 146 19.58 9.82 21.27
N PRO A 147 20.18 11.01 21.45
CA PRO A 147 20.46 11.91 20.34
C PRO A 147 21.46 11.27 19.36
N LEU A 148 21.28 11.51 18.07
CA LEU A 148 22.25 11.13 17.04
C LEU A 148 23.54 11.91 17.27
N GLU A 149 24.66 11.22 17.39
CA GLU A 149 25.93 11.89 17.64
C GLU A 149 26.45 12.57 16.38
N LEU A 150 27.22 13.66 16.54
CA LEU A 150 27.82 14.36 15.40
C LEU A 150 28.70 13.43 14.55
N GLY A 151 29.45 12.52 15.17
CA GLY A 151 30.26 11.54 14.46
C GLY A 151 29.43 10.45 13.75
N GLU A 152 28.20 10.18 14.19
CA GLU A 152 27.26 9.35 13.44
C GLU A 152 26.75 10.10 12.21
N LEU A 153 26.30 11.35 12.38
CA LEU A 153 25.82 12.18 11.28
C LEU A 153 26.89 12.38 10.20
N GLN A 154 28.13 12.71 10.58
CA GLN A 154 29.26 12.85 9.66
C GLN A 154 29.54 11.57 8.87
N ARG A 155 29.39 10.40 9.51
CA ARG A 155 29.54 9.12 8.81
C ARG A 155 28.42 8.89 7.81
N LEU A 156 27.18 9.23 8.15
CA LEU A 156 26.05 9.13 7.22
C LEU A 156 26.27 10.05 6.02
N ALA A 157 26.66 11.31 6.26
CA ALA A 157 26.98 12.28 5.24
C ALA A 157 28.06 11.80 4.24
N GLN A 158 29.16 11.27 4.77
CA GLN A 158 30.30 10.86 3.94
C GLN A 158 30.03 9.61 3.10
N ASN A 159 29.08 8.76 3.51
CA ASN A 159 28.86 7.44 2.90
C ASN A 159 27.53 7.35 2.15
N ASP A 160 26.64 8.33 2.29
CA ASP A 160 25.40 8.41 1.52
C ASP A 160 25.61 9.27 0.26
N GLU A 161 25.37 8.66 -0.91
CA GLU A 161 25.54 9.33 -2.21
C GLU A 161 24.55 10.49 -2.41
N GLN A 162 23.45 10.49 -1.64
CA GLN A 162 22.39 11.49 -1.70
C GLN A 162 22.48 12.51 -0.56
N SER A 163 23.58 12.51 0.21
CA SER A 163 23.80 13.38 1.37
C SER A 163 23.54 14.86 1.08
N ALA A 164 24.03 15.35 -0.06
CA ALA A 164 23.84 16.74 -0.48
C ALA A 164 22.37 17.19 -0.64
N GLN A 165 21.42 16.25 -0.71
CA GLN A 165 19.99 16.57 -0.85
C GLN A 165 19.30 16.81 0.49
N TRP A 166 19.73 16.14 1.55
CA TRP A 166 19.12 16.25 2.89
C TRP A 166 20.01 16.98 3.89
N GLU A 167 21.30 17.15 3.61
CA GLU A 167 22.14 18.03 4.42
C GLU A 167 21.73 19.49 4.22
N PRO A 168 21.63 20.27 5.31
CA PRO A 168 21.45 21.70 5.16
C PRO A 168 22.66 22.27 4.39
N PRO A 169 22.46 23.15 3.40
CA PRO A 169 23.56 23.90 2.82
C PRO A 169 24.13 24.79 3.91
N LEU A 170 25.22 24.37 4.53
CA LEU A 170 26.02 25.21 5.40
C LEU A 170 26.75 26.20 4.49
N ALA A 171 26.13 27.35 4.27
CA ALA A 171 26.74 28.54 3.67
C ALA A 171 27.43 29.38 4.75
#